data_AF-A0A0U2UZ75-F1
#
_entry.id   AF-A0A0U2UZ75-F1
#
_cell.length_a   1.000
_cell.length_b   1.000
_cell.length_c   1.000
_cell.angle_alpha   90.00
_cell.angle_beta   90.00
_cell.angle_gamma   90.00
#
_symmetry.space_group_name_H-M   'P 1'
#
loop_
_entity.id
_entity.type
_entity.pdbx_description
1 polymer ?
#
loop_
_entity_poly.entity_id
_entity_poly.type
_entity_poly.pdbx_seq_one_letter_code
_entity_poly.pdbx_strand_id
1 'polypeptide(L)' 'MMEELEWDDSIRALCESKAEEFRLIGYEHVSADEIWECVSANYAKSGMPALHRVVNDILSLKATQFMNYLTLNALRRTRF' A
#
# COMPACT_ATOMS: atom_id res chain seq x y z
N MET A 1 0.69 -18.37 -15.30
CA MET A 1 -0.70 -17.85 -15.25
C MET A 1 -1.38 -18.13 -13.91
N MET A 2 -1.22 -19.30 -13.28
CA MET A 2 -1.80 -19.57 -11.95
C MET A 2 -1.02 -18.89 -10.80
N GLU A 3 0.32 -18.91 -10.82
CA GLU A 3 1.16 -18.27 -9.80
C GLU A 3 0.99 -16.74 -9.72
N GLU A 4 0.73 -16.08 -10.85
CA GLU A 4 0.55 -14.62 -10.92
C GLU A 4 -0.77 -14.18 -10.28
N LEU A 5 -1.81 -15.02 -10.39
CA LEU A 5 -3.11 -14.78 -9.75
C LEU A 5 -3.07 -15.01 -8.24
N GLU A 6 -2.39 -16.07 -7.77
CA GLU A 6 -2.21 -16.31 -6.33
C GLU A 6 -1.35 -15.23 -5.67
N TRP A 7 -0.40 -14.66 -6.43
CA TRP A 7 0.43 -13.54 -6.00
C TRP A 7 -0.41 -12.27 -5.78
N ASP A 8 -1.25 -11.91 -6.75
CA ASP A 8 -2.16 -10.75 -6.65
C ASP A 8 -3.14 -10.90 -5.48
N ASP A 9 -3.74 -12.08 -5.31
CA ASP A 9 -4.69 -12.34 -4.22
C ASP A 9 -4.03 -12.25 -2.84
N SER A 10 -2.81 -12.78 -2.69
CA SER A 10 -2.06 -12.72 -1.44
C SER A 10 -1.66 -11.29 -1.06
N ILE A 11 -1.18 -10.51 -2.03
CA ILE A 11 -0.84 -9.10 -1.83
C ILE A 11 -2.08 -8.29 -1.44
N ARG A 12 -3.19 -8.49 -2.15
CA ARG A 12 -4.46 -7.81 -1.84
C ARG A 12 -4.94 -8.14 -0.42
N ALA A 13 -4.86 -9.40 -0.01
CA ALA A 13 -5.22 -9.81 1.35
C ALA A 13 -4.35 -9.13 2.43
N LEU A 14 -3.05 -8.99 2.18
CA LEU A 14 -2.14 -8.26 3.08
C LEU A 14 -2.46 -6.77 3.14
N CYS A 15 -2.77 -6.15 2.00
CA CYS A 15 -3.19 -4.76 1.94
C CYS A 15 -4.50 -4.53 2.71
N GLU A 16 -5.49 -5.42 2.58
CA GLU A 16 -6.75 -5.33 3.33
C GLU A 16 -6.50 -5.45 4.84
N SER A 17 -5.71 -6.44 5.27
CA SER A 17 -5.35 -6.60 6.69
C SER A 17 -4.63 -5.37 7.25
N LYS A 18 -3.76 -4.74 6.47
CA LYS A 18 -3.08 -3.50 6.88
C LYS A 18 -4.04 -2.30 6.91
N ALA A 19 -4.98 -2.22 5.97
CA ALA A 19 -6.01 -1.19 5.97
C ALA A 19 -6.92 -1.33 7.20
N GLU A 20 -7.31 -2.54 7.57
CA GLU A 20 -8.04 -2.82 8.83
C GLU A 20 -7.24 -2.38 10.06
N GLU A 21 -5.95 -2.69 10.13
CA GLU A 21 -5.07 -2.24 11.22
C GLU A 21 -5.08 -0.71 11.34
N PHE A 22 -5.00 0.01 10.23
CA PHE A 22 -5.05 1.48 10.23
C PHE A 22 -6.42 2.01 10.64
N ARG A 23 -7.51 1.38 10.19
CA ARG A 23 -8.88 1.71 10.63
C ARG A 23 -9.03 1.53 12.14
N LEU A 24 -8.49 0.46 12.71
CA LEU A 24 -8.54 0.17 14.14
C LEU A 24 -7.83 1.22 15.01
N ILE A 25 -6.79 1.88 14.50
CA ILE A 25 -6.06 2.93 15.22
C ILE A 25 -6.57 4.35 14.91
N GLY A 26 -7.71 4.48 14.21
CA GLY A 26 -8.43 5.74 14.02
C GLY A 26 -8.36 6.35 12.61
N TYR A 27 -7.83 5.63 11.61
CA TYR A 27 -7.86 6.09 10.22
C TYR A 27 -9.10 5.53 9.50
N GLU A 28 -10.24 6.21 9.64
CA GLU A 28 -11.58 5.67 9.33
C GLU A 28 -11.84 5.25 7.88
N HIS A 29 -11.03 5.69 6.92
CA HIS A 29 -11.31 5.51 5.48
C HIS A 29 -10.13 4.97 4.67
N VAL A 30 -9.27 4.15 5.27
CA VAL A 30 -8.18 3.50 4.53
C VAL A 30 -8.68 2.30 3.74
N SER A 31 -8.33 2.21 2.46
CA SER A 31 -8.59 1.07 1.57
C SER A 31 -7.33 0.27 1.23
N ALA A 32 -7.50 -1.00 0.85
CA ALA A 32 -6.39 -1.85 0.40
C ALA A 32 -5.67 -1.27 -0.83
N ASP A 33 -6.41 -0.63 -1.73
CA ASP A 33 -5.84 0.01 -2.93
C ASP A 33 -4.93 1.18 -2.56
N GLU A 34 -5.31 2.01 -1.59
CA GLU A 34 -4.45 3.11 -1.11
C GLU A 34 -3.18 2.59 -0.44
N ILE A 35 -3.27 1.48 0.32
CA ILE A 35 -2.08 0.81 0.88
C ILE A 35 -1.16 0.36 -0.25
N TRP A 36 -1.72 -0.30 -1.27
CA TRP A 36 -0.95 -0.77 -2.41
C TRP A 36 -0.30 0.37 -3.20
N GLU A 37 -1.03 1.44 -3.49
CA GLU A 37 -0.50 2.63 -4.14
C GLU A 37 0.66 3.24 -3.33
N CYS A 38 0.51 3.32 -2.01
CA CYS A 38 1.57 3.84 -1.13
C CYS A 38 2.84 2.99 -1.18
N VAL A 39 2.72 1.66 -1.18
CA VAL A 39 3.88 0.75 -1.20
C VAL A 39 4.51 0.70 -2.59
N SER A 40 3.70 0.54 -3.63
CA SER A 40 4.15 0.44 -5.02
C SER A 40 4.80 1.72 -5.54
N ALA A 41 4.47 2.89 -4.97
CA ALA A 41 5.15 4.15 -5.26
C ALA A 41 6.67 4.08 -5.03
N ASN A 42 7.14 3.24 -4.10
CA ASN A 42 8.58 3.03 -3.86
C ASN A 42 9.26 2.31 -5.03
N TYR A 43 8.50 1.56 -5.82
CA TYR A 43 9.01 0.72 -6.90
C TYR A 43 8.86 1.35 -8.27
N ALA A 44 8.15 2.48 -8.38
CA ALA A 44 7.87 3.15 -9.66
C ALA A 44 9.12 3.47 -10.49
N LYS A 45 10.29 3.62 -9.85
CA LYS A 45 11.58 3.91 -10.52
C LYS A 45 12.51 2.70 -10.62
N SER A 46 12.42 1.75 -9.69
CA SER A 46 13.35 0.62 -9.57
C SER A 46 12.81 -0.69 -10.14
N GLY A 47 11.52 -0.76 -10.46
CA GLY A 47 10.84 -2.00 -10.82
C GLY A 47 10.36 -2.80 -9.60
N MET A 48 9.51 -3.79 -9.85
CA MET A 48 8.91 -4.62 -8.79
C MET A 48 9.98 -5.50 -8.12
N PRO A 49 10.16 -5.42 -6.79
CA PRO A 49 11.11 -6.27 -6.09
C PRO A 49 10.54 -7.69 -5.89
N ALA A 50 11.36 -8.57 -5.31
CA ALA A 50 10.91 -9.92 -4.94
C ALA A 50 9.75 -9.88 -3.92
N LEU A 51 8.86 -10.88 -3.97
CA LEU A 51 7.65 -10.96 -3.13
C LEU A 51 7.93 -10.71 -1.63
N HIS A 52 8.98 -11.33 -1.07
CA HIS A 52 9.31 -11.17 0.35
C HIS A 52 9.60 -9.71 0.74
N ARG A 53 10.12 -8.89 -0.19
CA ARG A 53 10.32 -7.45 0.03
C ARG A 53 8.99 -6.72 0.03
N VAL A 54 8.12 -7.01 -0.94
CA VAL A 54 6.78 -6.42 -1.02
C VAL A 54 5.98 -6.73 0.25
N VAL A 55 5.97 -7.99 0.69
CA VAL A 55 5.33 -8.41 1.94
C VAL A 55 5.90 -7.67 3.14
N ASN A 56 7.22 -7.54 3.23
CA ASN A 56 7.87 -6.79 4.31
C ASN A 56 7.46 -5.32 4.31
N ASP A 57 7.44 -4.67 3.14
CA ASP A 57 7.11 -3.27 3.00
C ASP A 57 5.63 -2.99 3.32
N ILE A 58 4.71 -3.90 2.96
CA ILE A 58 3.29 -3.83 3.38
C ILE A 58 3.18 -3.98 4.90
N LEU A 59 3.74 -5.04 5.48
CA LEU A 59 3.58 -5.35 6.90
C LEU A 59 4.29 -4.35 7.83
N SER A 60 5.39 -3.75 7.37
CA SER A 60 6.14 -2.73 8.10
C SER A 60 5.68 -1.29 7.85
N LEU A 61 4.69 -1.08 6.96
CA LEU A 61 4.16 0.24 6.66
C LEU A 61 3.60 0.90 7.93
N LYS A 62 4.10 2.10 8.21
CA LYS A 62 3.65 2.91 9.35
C LYS A 62 2.55 3.87 8.93
N ALA A 63 1.57 4.06 9.81
CA ALA A 63 0.48 5.00 9.57
C ALA A 63 0.97 6.44 9.28
N THR A 64 2.04 6.88 9.93
CA THR A 64 2.65 8.20 9.67
C THR A 64 3.20 8.32 8.24
N GLN A 65 3.85 7.27 7.73
CA GLN A 65 4.34 7.22 6.35
C GLN A 65 3.17 7.23 5.36
N PHE A 66 2.13 6.46 5.64
CA PHE A 66 0.92 6.41 4.83
C PHE A 66 0.21 7.77 4.76
N MET A 67 0.05 8.47 5.89
CA MET A 67 -0.55 9.81 5.91
C MET A 67 0.25 10.85 5.13
N ASN A 68 1.59 10.80 5.24
CA ASN A 68 2.45 11.67 4.45
C ASN A 68 2.26 11.42 2.96
N TYR A 69 2.14 10.14 2.55
CA TYR A 69 1.86 9.76 1.17
C TYR A 69 0.51 10.32 0.68
N LEU A 70 -0.57 10.10 1.42
CA LEU A 70 -1.90 10.61 1.07
C LEU A 70 -1.92 12.14 0.95
N THR A 71 -1.29 12.84 1.90
CA THR A 71 -1.21 14.31 1.88
C THR A 71 -0.48 14.80 0.64
N LEU A 72 0.66 14.21 0.29
CA LEU A 72 1.42 14.58 -0.91
C LEU A 72 0.63 14.30 -2.19
N ASN A 73 -0.11 13.19 -2.24
CA ASN A 73 -0.94 12.86 -3.39
C ASN A 73 -2.14 13.79 -3.54
N ALA A 74 -2.80 14.17 -2.44
CA ALA A 74 -3.87 15.16 -2.46
C ALA A 74 -3.34 16.52 -2.98
N LEU A 75 -2.19 16.98 -2.48
CA LEU A 75 -1.55 18.21 -2.96
C LEU A 75 -1.19 18.17 -4.45
N ARG A 76 -0.74 17.01 -4.96
CA ARG A 76 -0.48 16.83 -6.39
C ARG A 76 -1.77 16.90 -7.22
N ARG A 77 -2.88 16.33 -6.73
CA ARG A 77 -4.19 16.38 -7.41
C ARG A 77 -4.79 17.79 -7.42
N THR A 78 -4.57 18.60 -6.38
CA THR A 78 -5.10 19.98 -6.30
C THR A 78 -4.41 20.96 -7.25
N ARG A 79 -3.29 20.58 -7.88
CA ARG A 79 -2.45 21.50 -8.67
C ARG A 79 -2.77 21.49 -10.18
N PHE A 80 -4.02 21.21 -10.55
CA PHE A 80 -4.54 21.31 -11.92
C PHE A 80 -5.59 22.41 -12.03
#